data_AF-A0A956SKB6-F1
#
_entry.id   AF-A0A956SKB6-F1
#
_cell.length_a   1.000
_cell.length_b   1.000
_cell.length_c   1.000
_cell.angle_alpha   90.00
_cell.angle_beta   90.00
_cell.angle_gamma   90.00
#
_symmetry.space_group_name_H-M   'P 1'
#
loop_
_entity.id
_entity.type
_entity.pdbx_description
1 polymer ?
#
loop_
_entity_poly.entity_id
_entity_poly.type
_entity_poly.pdbx_seq_one_letter_code
_entity_poly.pdbx_strand_id
1 'polypeptide(L)'
;MHPRAHLVLLMSGRRDEVGEHRVSLSLVDPDGIVRLEHHGAVQMHEPPPGEGEVESPGVIVLDLPAHAAGSHAIVVTIDGAEAARVPFTVSLPPRAAGQVH
;
A
#
# COMPACT_ATOMS: atom_id res chain seq x y z
N MET A 1 -16.22 -3.33 13.38
CA MET A 1 -14.95 -4.02 13.12
C MET A 1 -14.63 -3.79 11.65
N HIS A 2 -13.48 -3.19 11.34
CA HIS A 2 -13.04 -2.94 9.97
C HIS A 2 -12.04 -4.01 9.55
N PRO A 3 -12.07 -4.50 8.31
CA PRO A 3 -11.01 -5.36 7.80
C PRO A 3 -9.66 -4.64 7.90
N ARG A 4 -8.63 -5.35 8.36
CA ARG A 4 -7.25 -4.84 8.43
C ARG A 4 -6.38 -5.56 7.42
N ALA A 5 -5.49 -4.81 6.77
CA ALA A 5 -4.50 -5.34 5.85
C ALA A 5 -3.09 -4.99 6.31
N HIS A 6 -2.17 -5.92 6.05
CA HIS A 6 -0.73 -5.68 6.19
C HIS A 6 -0.13 -5.69 4.80
N LEU A 7 0.55 -4.60 4.45
CA LEU A 7 1.36 -4.51 3.25
C LEU A 7 2.82 -4.52 3.65
N VAL A 8 3.57 -5.48 3.11
CA VAL A 8 5.02 -5.54 3.25
C VAL A 8 5.61 -5.04 1.94
N LEU A 9 6.45 -4.02 2.02
CA LEU A 9 7.19 -3.44 0.92
C LEU A 9 8.66 -3.81 1.09
N LEU A 10 9.21 -4.55 0.15
CA LEU A 10 10.66 -4.76 0.08
C LEU A 10 11.18 -3.86 -1.03
N MET A 11 11.95 -2.84 -0.66
CA MET A 11 12.58 -1.93 -1.61
C MET A 11 13.99 -2.43 -1.87
N SER A 12 14.30 -2.71 -3.14
CA SER A 12 15.66 -2.94 -3.59
C SER A 12 16.12 -1.83 -4.52
N GLY A 13 17.41 -1.53 -4.52
CA GLY A 13 17.96 -0.47 -5.35
C GLY A 13 19.48 -0.48 -5.40
N ARG A 14 20.02 0.46 -6.15
CA ARG A 14 21.45 0.63 -6.38
C ARG A 14 22.08 1.50 -5.30
N ARG A 15 23.41 1.50 -5.29
CA ARG A 15 24.20 2.30 -4.34
C ARG A 15 24.01 3.81 -4.50
N ASP A 16 23.69 4.29 -5.70
CA ASP A 16 23.34 5.70 -5.97
C ASP A 16 21.93 6.08 -5.53
N GLU A 17 21.12 5.11 -5.11
CA GLU A 17 19.77 5.26 -4.56
C GLU A 17 19.79 5.10 -3.02
N VAL A 18 20.93 5.33 -2.38
CA VAL A 18 21.04 5.37 -0.91
C VAL A 18 20.49 6.70 -0.40
N GLY A 19 19.62 6.65 0.60
CA GLY A 19 19.00 7.82 1.20
C GLY A 19 17.55 7.60 1.62
N GLU A 20 16.87 8.71 1.90
CA GLU A 20 15.46 8.70 2.26
C GLU A 20 14.59 8.71 1.01
N HIS A 21 13.69 7.73 0.91
CA HIS A 21 12.70 7.66 -0.15
C HIS A 21 11.31 7.87 0.43
N ARG A 22 10.57 8.83 -0.13
CA ARG A 22 9.19 9.11 0.29
C ARG A 22 8.26 8.08 -0.33
N VAL A 23 7.51 7.38 0.51
CA VAL A 23 6.52 6.40 0.07
C VAL A 23 5.13 6.99 0.30
N SER A 24 4.26 6.93 -0.71
CA SER A 24 2.83 7.19 -0.53
C SER A 24 2.01 6.00 -1.01
N LEU A 25 0.99 5.64 -0.24
CA LEU A 25 0.03 4.60 -0.53
C LEU A 25 -1.34 5.21 -0.69
N SER A 26 -2.01 4.93 -1.80
CA SER A 26 -3.38 5.35 -2.04
C SER A 26 -4.26 4.12 -2.23
N LEU A 27 -5.33 4.00 -1.46
CA LEU A 27 -6.36 3.00 -1.71
C LEU A 27 -7.40 3.58 -2.67
N VAL A 28 -7.51 2.96 -3.83
CA VAL A 28 -8.43 3.34 -4.90
C VAL A 28 -9.58 2.34 -4.93
N ASP A 29 -10.80 2.86 -4.99
CA ASP A 29 -12.02 2.06 -5.07
C ASP A 29 -12.40 1.67 -6.52
N PRO A 30 -13.50 0.93 -6.74
CA PRO A 30 -13.92 0.52 -8.08
C PRO A 30 -14.25 1.67 -9.03
N ASP A 31 -14.62 2.84 -8.51
CA ASP A 31 -14.94 4.04 -9.28
C ASP A 31 -13.67 4.87 -9.59
N GLY A 32 -12.50 4.43 -9.13
CA GLY A 32 -11.24 5.15 -9.30
C GLY A 32 -11.01 6.25 -8.26
N ILE A 33 -11.83 6.31 -7.21
CA ILE A 33 -11.74 7.34 -6.17
C ILE A 33 -10.74 6.91 -5.10
N VAL A 34 -9.84 7.82 -4.72
CA VAL A 34 -8.95 7.63 -3.56
C VAL A 34 -9.77 7.72 -2.28
N ARG A 35 -9.81 6.63 -1.52
CA ARG A 35 -10.56 6.53 -0.25
C ARG A 35 -9.69 6.63 0.99
N LEU A 36 -8.40 6.32 0.85
CA LEU A 36 -7.41 6.41 1.91
C LEU A 36 -6.07 6.78 1.27
N GLU A 37 -5.33 7.62 1.98
CA GLU A 37 -3.95 7.97 1.64
C GLU A 37 -3.08 7.82 2.89
N HIS A 38 -1.90 7.26 2.72
CA HIS A 38 -0.91 7.09 3.78
C HIS A 38 0.47 7.49 3.26
N HIS A 39 1.21 8.25 4.05
CA HIS A 39 2.56 8.70 3.71
C HIS A 39 3.56 8.17 4.73
N GLY A 40 4.72 7.76 4.23
CA GLY A 40 5.86 7.34 5.03
C GLY A 40 7.18 7.62 4.32
N ALA A 41 8.25 7.19 4.94
CA ALA A 41 9.58 7.22 4.36
C ALA A 41 10.30 5.91 4.66
N VAL A 42 11.11 5.46 3.72
CA VAL A 42 12.01 4.31 3.89
C VAL A 42 13.43 4.82 3.75
N GLN A 43 14.29 4.43 4.68
CA GLN A 43 15.71 4.74 4.61
C GLN A 43 16.44 3.59 3.94
N MET A 44 17.09 3.87 2.82
CA MET A 44 17.98 2.96 2.12
C MET A 44 19.40 3.22 2.60
N HIS A 45 20.05 2.19 3.14
CA HIS A 45 21.39 2.29 3.72
C HIS A 45 22.43 1.76 2.73
N GLU A 46 23.67 2.22 2.84
CA GLU A 46 24.75 1.71 1.98
C GLU A 46 24.93 0.19 2.20
N PRO A 47 25.07 -0.61 1.12
CA PRO A 47 25.16 -2.04 1.27
C PRO A 47 26.54 -2.43 1.84
N PRO A 48 26.62 -3.51 2.64
CA PRO A 48 27.88 -4.05 3.14
C PRO A 48 28.93 -4.25 2.04
N PRO A 49 30.24 -4.12 2.35
CA PRO A 49 31.29 -4.34 1.37
C PRO A 49 31.19 -5.73 0.72
N GLY A 50 31.11 -5.76 -0.62
CA GLY A 50 30.96 -7.00 -1.39
C GLY A 50 29.53 -7.29 -1.85
N GLU A 51 28.54 -6.55 -1.37
CA GLU A 51 27.15 -6.61 -1.84
C GLU A 51 26.88 -5.50 -2.88
N GLY A 52 26.22 -5.87 -3.98
CA GLY A 52 25.95 -4.97 -5.11
C GLY A 52 24.59 -4.28 -5.07
N GLU A 53 23.68 -4.73 -4.21
CA GLU A 53 22.29 -4.26 -4.13
C GLU A 53 21.96 -3.84 -2.69
N VAL A 54 21.16 -2.79 -2.56
CA VAL A 54 20.63 -2.31 -1.28
C VAL A 54 19.24 -2.86 -1.11
N GLU A 55 18.93 -3.46 0.04
CA GLU A 55 17.57 -3.86 0.40
C GLU A 55 17.11 -3.12 1.67
N SER A 56 15.89 -2.59 1.66
CA SER A 56 15.27 -1.97 2.83
C SER A 56 13.81 -2.42 2.97
N PRO A 57 13.47 -3.22 3.99
CA PRO A 57 12.10 -3.65 4.23
C PRO A 57 11.29 -2.59 4.98
N GLY A 58 10.08 -2.34 4.52
CA GLY A 58 9.06 -1.54 5.19
C GLY A 58 7.79 -2.36 5.43
N VAL A 59 7.17 -2.21 6.61
CA VAL A 59 5.87 -2.80 6.92
C VAL A 59 4.87 -1.69 7.20
N ILE A 60 3.77 -1.70 6.46
CA ILE A 60 2.68 -0.74 6.64
C ILE A 60 1.40 -1.48 6.99
N VAL A 61 0.77 -1.04 8.06
CA VAL A 61 -0.50 -1.57 8.55
C VAL A 61 -1.58 -0.54 8.27
N LEU A 62 -2.62 -0.95 7.55
CA LEU A 62 -3.75 -0.08 7.22
C LEU A 62 -5.08 -0.77 7.50
N ASP A 63 -6.04 0.01 7.99
CA ASP A 63 -7.43 -0.40 8.04
C ASP A 63 -8.08 -0.12 6.68
N LEU A 64 -8.75 -1.11 6.11
CA LEU A 64 -9.34 -1.01 4.78
C LEU A 64 -10.76 -0.42 4.88
N PRO A 65 -11.04 0.72 4.21
CA PRO A 65 -12.39 1.25 4.10
C PRO A 65 -13.20 0.42 3.09
N ALA A 66 -13.66 -0.77 3.52
CA ALA A 66 -14.50 -1.66 2.73
C ALA A 66 -15.95 -1.16 2.66
N HIS A 67 -16.18 -0.01 2.02
CA HIS A 67 -17.49 0.62 1.89
C HIS A 67 -18.26 0.16 0.64
N ALA A 68 -17.54 -0.32 -0.37
CA ALA A 68 -18.11 -0.82 -1.62
C ALA A 68 -17.58 -2.23 -1.91
N ALA A 69 -18.43 -3.08 -2.50
CA ALA A 69 -17.96 -4.32 -3.10
C ALA A 69 -17.34 -4.02 -4.47
N GLY A 70 -16.35 -4.82 -4.87
CA GLY A 70 -15.71 -4.69 -6.19
C GLY A 70 -14.18 -4.65 -6.15
N SER A 71 -13.58 -4.36 -7.30
CA SER A 71 -12.13 -4.29 -7.46
C SER A 71 -11.58 -2.99 -6.89
N HIS A 72 -10.64 -3.12 -5.96
CA HIS A 72 -9.90 -2.02 -5.37
C HIS A 72 -8.41 -2.19 -5.71
N ALA A 73 -7.61 -1.16 -5.49
CA ALA A 73 -6.16 -1.25 -5.59
C ALA A 73 -5.47 -0.43 -4.50
N ILE A 74 -4.34 -0.94 -4.01
CA ILE A 74 -3.35 -0.12 -3.32
C ILE A 74 -2.34 0.33 -4.36
N VAL A 75 -2.24 1.64 -4.59
CA VAL A 75 -1.23 2.26 -5.45
C VAL A 75 -0.09 2.73 -4.58
N VAL A 76 1.11 2.22 -4.85
CA VAL A 76 2.35 2.57 -4.17
C VAL A 76 3.10 3.56 -5.04
N THR A 77 3.43 4.72 -4.50
CA THR A 77 4.33 5.68 -5.13
C THR A 77 5.60 5.83 -4.31
N ILE A 78 6.74 5.95 -4.98
CA ILE A 78 8.05 6.21 -4.38
C ILE A 78 8.58 7.47 -5.06
N ASP A 79 8.91 8.48 -4.26
CA ASP A 79 9.37 9.81 -4.72
C ASP A 79 8.47 10.45 -5.78
N GLY A 80 7.16 10.19 -5.68
CA GLY A 80 6.13 10.73 -6.57
C GLY A 80 5.88 9.92 -7.85
N ALA A 81 6.62 8.85 -8.09
CA ALA A 81 6.39 7.94 -9.23
C ALA A 81 5.65 6.67 -8.78
N GLU A 82 4.66 6.21 -9.55
CA GLU A 82 4.00 4.93 -9.30
C GLU A 82 4.99 3.77 -9.47
N ALA A 83 5.25 3.07 -8.36
CA ALA A 83 6.18 1.95 -8.30
C ALA A 83 5.46 0.60 -8.38
N ALA A 84 4.25 0.51 -7.82
CA ALA A 84 3.46 -0.71 -7.84
C ALA A 84 1.95 -0.45 -7.70
N ARG A 85 1.15 -1.36 -8.26
CA ARG A 85 -0.31 -1.39 -8.08
C ARG A 85 -0.74 -2.79 -7.66
N VAL A 86 -1.27 -2.91 -6.46
CA VAL A 86 -1.70 -4.19 -5.87
C VAL A 86 -3.23 -4.27 -5.91
N PRO A 87 -3.82 -5.00 -6.89
CA PRO A 87 -5.26 -5.15 -6.96
C PRO A 87 -5.77 -6.16 -5.92
N PHE A 88 -6.96 -5.89 -5.36
CA PHE A 88 -7.68 -6.82 -4.50
C PHE A 88 -9.19 -6.66 -4.68
N THR A 89 -9.96 -7.66 -4.26
CA THR A 89 -11.43 -7.61 -4.37
C THR A 89 -12.05 -7.58 -2.97
N VAL A 90 -13.01 -6.68 -2.79
CA VAL A 90 -13.84 -6.62 -1.59
C VAL A 90 -15.20 -7.23 -1.90
N SER A 91 -15.62 -8.17 -1.07
CA SER A 91 -16.98 -8.72 -1.08
C SER A 91 -17.70 -8.24 0.18
N LEU A 92 -18.88 -7.64 0.00
CA LEU A 92 -19.74 -7.30 1.12
C LEU A 92 -20.76 -8.42 1.34
N PRO A 93 -21.03 -8.80 2.60
CA PRO A 93 -22.16 -9.67 2.87
C PRO A 93 -23.45 -9.01 2.38
N PRO A 94 -24.45 -9.78 1.93
CA PRO A 94 -25.75 -9.21 1.60
C PRO A 94 -26.24 -8.42 2.81
N ARG A 95 -26.52 -7.13 2.60
CA ARG A 95 -27.15 -6.30 3.63
C ARG A 95 -28.45 -7.01 4.00
N ALA A 96 -28.58 -7.45 5.24
CA ALA A 96 -29.79 -8.11 5.71
C ALA A 96 -30.99 -7.19 5.40
N ALA A 97 -31.77 -7.57 4.40
CA ALA A 97 -33.02 -6.92 4.09
C ALA A 97 -34.00 -7.33 5.20
N GLY A 98 -34.17 -6.47 6.20
CA GLY A 98 -35.22 -6.64 7.20
C GLY A 98 -34.77 -6.45 8.65
N GLN A 99 -34.75 -5.21 9.09
CA GLN A 99 -35.45 -4.86 10.32
C GLN A 99 -36.42 -3.74 9.96
N VAL A 100 -37.63 -4.15 9.56
CA VAL A 100 -38.83 -3.35 9.75
C VAL A 100 -39.39 -3.72 11.11
N HIS A 101 -39.70 -2.67 11.88
CA HIS A 101 -40.32 -2.62 13.21
C HIS A 101 -39.40 -2.75 14.43
#